data_AF-F2CGI5-F1
#
_entry.id   AF-F2CGI5-F1
#
_cell.length_a   1.000
_cell.length_b   1.000
_cell.length_c   1.000
_cell.angle_alpha   90.00
_cell.angle_beta   90.00
_cell.angle_gamma   90.00
#
_symmetry.space_group_name_H-M   'P 1'
#
loop_
_entity.id
_entity.type
_entity.pdbx_description
1 polymer ?
#
loop_
_entity_poly.entity_id
_entity_poly.type
_entity_poly.pdbx_seq_one_letter_code
_entity_poly.pdbx_strand_id
1 'polypeptide(L)'
;MLIGLENAIVGKNRLEDRMMGLFSGLLGNASQKDIEKTERQLEDILTSTENVELAFSLIRDLIVFTDKRLILVDKQGMTGKKTSYKSFPYRSISRFSVETAGHFDLDAELKIWVSSAQEPAEVLQFTSDRSVIAIQKALAEAVLR
;
A
#
# COMPACT_ATOMS: atom_id res chain seq x y z
N MET A 1 -36.09 -21.06 -28.46
CA MET A 1 -36.15 -19.61 -28.15
C MET A 1 -35.87 -19.47 -26.66
N LEU A 2 -35.04 -18.51 -26.28
CA LEU A 2 -34.07 -18.56 -25.17
C LEU A 2 -34.57 -19.00 -23.77
N ILE A 3 -33.63 -19.69 -23.10
CA ILE A 3 -33.62 -20.18 -21.72
C ILE A 3 -33.17 -19.02 -20.82
N GLY A 4 -33.92 -18.71 -19.76
CA GLY A 4 -33.54 -17.75 -18.72
C GLY A 4 -32.82 -18.45 -17.56
N LEU A 5 -31.52 -18.21 -17.45
CA LEU A 5 -30.60 -18.44 -16.32
C LEU A 5 -29.80 -17.12 -16.25
N GLU A 6 -29.36 -16.51 -15.15
CA GLU A 6 -29.14 -16.94 -13.77
C GLU A 6 -28.62 -15.69 -13.01
N ASN A 7 -28.53 -15.80 -11.68
CA ASN A 7 -27.67 -15.03 -10.76
C ASN A 7 -28.22 -13.75 -10.11
N ALA A 8 -28.73 -13.97 -8.89
CA ALA A 8 -28.49 -13.10 -7.74
C ALA A 8 -27.01 -12.74 -7.60
N ILE A 9 -26.69 -11.57 -7.02
CA ILE A 9 -25.69 -11.35 -5.96
C ILE A 9 -25.85 -9.92 -5.44
N VAL A 10 -26.38 -9.84 -4.20
CA VAL A 10 -25.95 -8.99 -3.07
C VAL A 10 -25.32 -7.63 -3.42
N GLY A 11 -25.96 -6.56 -2.92
CA GLY A 11 -25.41 -5.20 -2.95
C GLY A 11 -24.02 -5.13 -2.34
N LYS A 12 -23.01 -4.95 -3.20
CA LYS A 12 -21.64 -4.61 -2.83
C LYS A 12 -21.60 -3.13 -2.41
N ASN A 13 -20.91 -2.83 -1.32
CA ASN A 13 -21.03 -1.57 -0.58
C ASN A 13 -20.64 -0.34 -1.42
N ARG A 14 -21.54 0.66 -1.49
CA ARG A 14 -21.34 1.99 -2.11
C ARG A 14 -20.14 2.79 -1.56
N LEU A 15 -19.52 2.34 -0.46
CA LEU A 15 -18.28 2.87 0.10
C LEU A 15 -17.03 2.36 -0.63
N GLU A 16 -17.04 1.11 -1.10
CA GLU A 16 -15.96 0.51 -1.90
C GLU A 16 -15.81 1.27 -3.23
N ASP A 17 -16.92 1.67 -3.85
CA ASP A 17 -16.93 2.45 -5.09
C ASP A 17 -16.37 3.88 -4.91
N ARG A 18 -16.59 4.50 -3.75
CA ARG A 18 -16.01 5.83 -3.46
C ARG A 18 -14.52 5.74 -3.20
N MET A 19 -14.07 4.67 -2.54
CA MET A 19 -12.66 4.40 -2.28
C MET A 19 -11.91 4.09 -3.58
N MET A 20 -12.45 3.17 -4.39
CA MET A 20 -11.97 2.86 -5.75
C MET A 20 -11.98 4.09 -6.67
N GLY A 21 -12.97 4.98 -6.54
CA GLY A 21 -13.09 6.23 -7.31
C GLY A 21 -12.07 7.31 -6.92
N LEU A 22 -11.71 7.42 -5.64
CA LEU A 22 -10.68 8.36 -5.17
C LEU A 22 -9.27 7.92 -5.58
N PHE A 23 -8.99 6.61 -5.57
CA PHE A 23 -7.71 6.07 -6.02
C PHE A 23 -7.57 6.09 -7.54
N SER A 24 -8.63 5.78 -8.29
CA SER A 24 -8.64 5.84 -9.76
C SER A 24 -8.33 7.24 -10.30
N GLY A 25 -8.85 8.28 -9.63
CA GLY A 25 -8.62 9.68 -10.00
C GLY A 25 -7.20 10.21 -9.71
N LEU A 26 -6.45 9.57 -8.81
CA LEU A 26 -5.09 9.99 -8.43
C LEU A 26 -4.01 9.28 -9.28
N LEU A 27 -4.30 8.12 -9.88
CA LEU A 27 -3.26 7.15 -10.26
C LEU A 27 -3.26 6.65 -11.71
N GLY A 28 -4.31 6.87 -12.50
CA GLY A 28 -4.32 6.53 -13.94
C GLY A 28 -4.00 5.06 -14.28
N ASN A 29 -3.97 4.74 -15.58
CA ASN A 29 -3.80 3.36 -16.09
C ASN A 29 -2.48 2.67 -15.71
N ALA A 30 -1.44 3.41 -15.31
CA ALA A 30 -0.16 2.83 -14.90
C ALA A 30 -0.28 2.04 -13.59
N SER A 31 -1.10 2.53 -12.65
CA SER A 31 -1.28 1.89 -11.35
C SER A 31 -1.95 0.52 -11.40
N GLN A 32 -2.89 0.31 -12.32
CA GLN A 32 -3.63 -0.95 -12.42
C GLN A 32 -2.72 -2.11 -12.86
N LYS A 33 -1.77 -1.84 -13.77
CA LYS A 33 -0.77 -2.83 -14.20
C LYS A 33 0.23 -3.18 -13.09
N ASP A 34 0.53 -2.22 -12.21
CA ASP A 34 1.42 -2.44 -11.06
C ASP A 34 0.70 -3.21 -9.94
N ILE A 35 -0.62 -3.07 -9.77
CA ILE A 35 -1.42 -3.86 -8.84
C ILE A 35 -1.44 -5.34 -9.24
N GLU A 36 -1.83 -5.70 -10.48
CA GLU A 36 -1.89 -7.11 -10.90
C GLU A 36 -0.53 -7.82 -10.79
N LYS A 37 0.55 -7.11 -11.14
CA LYS A 37 1.91 -7.62 -11.00
C LYS A 37 2.26 -7.85 -9.53
N THR A 38 1.87 -6.93 -8.65
CA THR A 38 2.13 -7.02 -7.21
C THR A 38 1.33 -8.16 -6.58
N GLU A 39 0.06 -8.33 -6.95
CA GLU A 39 -0.78 -9.44 -6.49
C GLU A 39 -0.16 -10.78 -6.84
N ARG A 40 0.29 -10.96 -8.10
CA ARG A 40 1.01 -12.18 -8.50
C ARG A 40 2.30 -12.39 -7.73
N GLN A 41 3.03 -11.32 -7.44
CA GLN A 41 4.28 -11.42 -6.67
C GLN A 41 4.02 -11.82 -5.20
N LEU A 42 2.86 -11.47 -4.66
CA LEU A 42 2.50 -11.71 -3.25
C LEU A 42 1.44 -12.81 -3.07
N GLU A 43 1.08 -13.53 -4.15
CA GLU A 43 -0.01 -14.51 -4.16
C GLU A 43 0.13 -15.56 -3.04
N ASP A 44 1.35 -16.02 -2.78
CA ASP A 44 1.64 -17.01 -1.74
C ASP A 44 1.49 -16.50 -0.30
N ILE A 45 1.44 -15.17 -0.08
CA ILE A 45 1.39 -14.56 1.25
C ILE A 45 0.12 -13.74 1.52
N LEU A 46 -0.64 -13.44 0.47
CA LEU A 46 -1.95 -12.82 0.57
C LEU A 46 -2.98 -13.86 0.99
N THR A 47 -3.91 -13.46 1.84
CA THR A 47 -5.06 -14.33 2.15
C THR A 47 -6.07 -14.29 1.01
N SER A 48 -6.89 -15.33 0.85
CA SER A 48 -7.93 -15.39 -0.19
C SER A 48 -8.99 -14.28 -0.16
N THR A 49 -9.04 -13.50 0.93
CA THR A 49 -9.96 -12.39 1.14
C THR A 49 -9.24 -11.06 1.33
N GLU A 50 -7.95 -10.99 0.99
CA GLU A 50 -7.14 -9.78 1.06
C GLU A 50 -6.83 -9.31 -0.36
N ASN A 51 -7.08 -8.03 -0.63
CA ASN A 51 -6.94 -7.44 -1.97
C ASN A 51 -5.90 -6.32 -1.93
N VAL A 52 -5.06 -6.22 -2.96
CA VAL A 52 -4.11 -5.11 -3.08
C VAL A 52 -4.86 -3.87 -3.57
N GLU A 53 -4.86 -2.81 -2.76
CA GLU A 53 -5.47 -1.53 -3.12
C GLU A 53 -4.46 -0.62 -3.82
N LEU A 54 -3.20 -0.58 -3.35
CA LEU A 54 -2.13 0.24 -3.91
C LEU A 54 -0.77 -0.44 -3.79
N ALA A 55 0.12 -0.14 -4.73
CA ALA A 55 1.52 -0.56 -4.68
C ALA A 55 2.43 0.57 -5.14
N PHE A 56 3.48 0.84 -4.37
CA PHE A 56 4.52 1.83 -4.68
C PHE A 56 5.87 1.11 -4.75
N SER A 57 6.48 1.10 -5.93
CA SER A 57 7.84 0.62 -6.10
C SER A 57 8.83 1.76 -5.82
N LEU A 58 9.68 1.57 -4.82
CA LEU A 58 10.87 2.38 -4.58
C LEU A 58 12.10 1.67 -5.18
N ILE A 59 13.28 2.28 -5.06
CA ILE A 59 14.52 1.74 -5.64
C ILE A 59 14.86 0.37 -5.04
N ARG A 60 14.70 0.18 -3.72
CA ARG A 60 14.97 -1.09 -3.02
C ARG A 60 13.74 -1.76 -2.42
N ASP A 61 12.72 -0.98 -2.12
CA ASP A 61 11.56 -1.43 -1.37
C ASP A 61 10.29 -1.39 -2.22
N LEU A 62 9.35 -2.29 -1.95
CA LEU A 62 8.00 -2.25 -2.47
C LEU A 62 7.04 -2.07 -1.29
N ILE A 63 6.23 -1.02 -1.36
CA ILE A 63 5.24 -0.67 -0.35
C ILE A 63 3.87 -1.04 -0.90
N VAL A 64 3.15 -1.94 -0.24
CA VAL A 64 1.87 -2.45 -0.70
C VAL A 64 0.80 -2.17 0.35
N PHE A 65 -0.26 -1.50 -0.05
CA PHE A 65 -1.45 -1.29 0.76
C PHE A 65 -2.48 -2.32 0.31
N THR A 66 -2.95 -3.14 1.25
CA THR A 66 -4.09 -4.02 1.05
C THR A 66 -5.33 -3.43 1.71
N ASP A 67 -6.46 -4.10 1.62
CA ASP A 67 -7.64 -3.78 2.43
C ASP A 67 -7.46 -4.07 3.94
N LYS A 68 -6.35 -4.72 4.35
CA LYS A 68 -6.13 -5.19 5.73
C LYS A 68 -4.85 -4.67 6.40
N ARG A 69 -3.78 -4.50 5.65
CA ARG A 69 -2.44 -4.19 6.19
C ARG A 69 -1.55 -3.48 5.17
N LEU A 70 -0.58 -2.76 5.70
CA LEU A 70 0.59 -2.33 4.96
C LEU A 70 1.60 -3.48 4.91
N ILE A 71 2.11 -3.80 3.72
CA ILE A 71 3.19 -4.77 3.51
C ILE A 71 4.39 -4.03 2.95
N LEU A 72 5.53 -4.15 3.62
CA LEU A 72 6.81 -3.63 3.13
C LEU A 72 7.66 -4.81 2.68
N VAL A 73 8.13 -4.75 1.44
CA VAL A 73 8.94 -5.79 0.80
C VAL A 73 10.31 -5.21 0.50
N ASP A 74 11.31 -5.62 1.26
CA ASP A 74 12.71 -5.19 1.12
C ASP A 74 13.53 -6.31 0.47
N LYS A 75 14.20 -6.00 -0.64
CA LYS A 75 15.15 -6.91 -1.30
C LYS A 75 16.56 -6.70 -0.72
N GLN A 76 16.95 -7.61 0.16
CA GLN A 76 18.23 -7.58 0.87
C GLN A 76 19.36 -8.33 0.14
N GLY A 77 20.59 -7.83 0.33
CA GLY A 77 21.84 -8.46 -0.07
C GLY A 77 22.29 -8.14 -1.50
N MET A 78 23.58 -8.31 -1.78
CA MET A 78 24.20 -7.96 -3.08
C MET A 78 23.57 -8.66 -4.29
N THR A 79 22.95 -9.83 -4.08
CA THR A 79 22.29 -10.61 -5.14
C THR A 79 20.78 -10.38 -5.23
N GLY A 80 20.19 -9.62 -4.30
CA GLY A 80 18.74 -9.37 -4.23
C GLY A 80 17.87 -10.62 -4.00
N LYS A 81 18.48 -11.77 -3.68
CA LYS A 81 17.76 -13.05 -3.51
C LYS A 81 17.03 -13.16 -2.18
N LYS A 82 17.49 -12.44 -1.16
CA LYS A 82 16.83 -12.44 0.16
C LYS A 82 15.76 -11.36 0.14
N THR A 83 14.52 -11.74 0.37
CA THR A 83 13.41 -10.78 0.48
C THR A 83 12.86 -10.81 1.90
N SER A 84 12.71 -9.64 2.50
CA SER A 84 12.08 -9.46 3.81
C SER A 84 10.68 -8.89 3.62
N TYR A 85 9.68 -9.50 4.26
CA TYR A 85 8.30 -9.05 4.23
C TYR A 85 7.89 -8.60 5.63
N LYS A 86 7.58 -7.32 5.80
CA LYS A 86 7.07 -6.76 7.06
C LYS A 86 5.59 -6.43 6.88
N SER A 87 4.75 -7.01 7.73
CA SER A 87 3.30 -6.79 7.72
C SER A 87 2.88 -5.94 8.90
N PHE A 88 2.22 -4.82 8.62
CA PHE A 88 1.67 -3.91 9.61
C PHE A 88 0.15 -3.81 9.45
N PRO A 89 -0.63 -4.59 10.23
CA PRO A 89 -2.08 -4.40 10.30
C PRO A 89 -2.42 -2.95 10.62
N TYR A 90 -3.38 -2.35 9.91
CA TYR A 90 -3.66 -0.92 10.07
C TYR A 90 -4.03 -0.55 11.51
N ARG A 91 -4.83 -1.40 12.17
CA ARG A 91 -5.20 -1.26 13.60
C ARG A 91 -4.02 -1.22 14.57
N SER A 92 -2.84 -1.67 14.16
CA SER A 92 -1.64 -1.70 15.00
C SER A 92 -0.77 -0.47 14.80
N ILE A 93 -0.96 0.28 13.70
CA ILE A 93 -0.23 1.51 13.43
C ILE A 93 -0.82 2.61 14.31
N SER A 94 -0.05 3.07 15.29
CA SER A 94 -0.52 4.03 16.29
C SER A 94 -0.25 5.48 15.88
N ARG A 95 0.80 5.71 15.10
CA ARG A 95 1.20 7.02 14.58
C ARG A 95 2.11 6.84 13.37
N PHE A 96 2.12 7.86 12.52
CA PHE A 96 3.09 8.01 11.46
C PHE A 96 3.49 9.49 11.32
N SER A 97 4.69 9.74 10.81
CA SER A 97 5.21 11.08 10.54
C SER A 97 5.82 11.12 9.14
N VAL A 98 5.63 12.24 8.44
CA VAL A 98 6.23 12.48 7.13
C VAL A 98 7.04 13.77 7.19
N GLU A 99 8.29 13.67 6.78
CA GLU A 99 9.22 14.79 6.62
C GLU A 99 9.49 14.93 5.12
N THR A 100 9.18 16.07 4.52
CA THR A 100 9.36 16.31 3.07
C THR A 100 10.75 16.85 2.76
N ALA A 101 11.21 16.68 1.53
CA ALA A 101 12.50 17.21 1.10
C ALA A 101 12.57 18.74 1.19
N GLY A 102 13.71 19.25 1.65
CA GLY A 102 14.03 20.69 1.64
C GLY A 102 14.85 21.09 0.40
N HIS A 103 15.12 22.39 0.24
CA HIS A 103 15.86 22.96 -0.91
C HIS A 103 17.31 22.48 -1.09
N PHE A 104 17.87 21.70 -0.15
CA PHE A 104 19.31 21.42 -0.03
C PHE A 104 19.67 19.93 0.01
N ASP A 105 18.89 19.06 -0.67
CA ASP A 105 19.26 17.66 -0.99
C ASP A 105 18.89 16.59 0.06
N LEU A 106 17.73 16.72 0.71
CA LEU A 106 17.27 15.75 1.72
C LEU A 106 16.11 14.92 1.17
N ASP A 107 16.31 13.62 1.02
CA ASP A 107 15.24 12.66 0.75
C ASP A 107 14.08 12.87 1.74
N ALA A 108 12.84 12.75 1.25
CA ALA A 108 11.68 12.74 2.14
C ALA A 108 11.69 11.45 2.98
N GLU A 109 11.12 11.49 4.18
CA GLU A 109 11.15 10.40 5.14
C GLU A 109 9.75 10.11 5.70
N LEU A 110 9.38 8.84 5.77
CA LEU A 110 8.18 8.34 6.45
C LEU A 110 8.61 7.48 7.64
N LYS A 111 8.10 7.81 8.82
CA LYS A 111 8.29 7.02 10.04
C LYS A 111 6.97 6.40 10.47
N ILE A 112 6.99 5.12 10.83
CA ILE A 112 5.80 4.35 11.25
C ILE A 112 6.05 3.79 12.65
N TRP A 113 5.11 4.01 13.57
CA TRP A 113 5.13 3.38 14.89
C TRP A 113 3.98 2.39 15.03
N VAL A 114 4.24 1.34 15.79
CA VAL A 114 3.29 0.27 16.08
C VAL A 114 3.01 0.26 17.58
N SER A 115 1.72 0.20 17.93
CA SER A 115 1.26 0.13 19.32
C SER A 115 1.88 1.25 20.17
N SER A 116 2.43 0.94 21.35
CA SER A 116 3.04 1.90 22.27
C SER A 116 4.57 2.04 22.12
N ALA A 117 5.17 1.57 21.01
CA ALA A 117 6.62 1.59 20.83
C ALA A 117 7.17 3.03 20.84
N GLN A 118 8.26 3.31 21.56
CA GLN A 118 8.84 4.65 21.61
C GLN A 118 9.51 5.04 20.28
N GLU A 119 10.30 4.11 19.72
CA GLU A 119 10.97 4.28 18.44
C GLU A 119 10.09 3.81 17.27
N PRO A 120 10.28 4.39 16.06
CA PRO A 120 9.57 3.93 14.89
C PRO A 120 9.92 2.47 14.59
N ALA A 121 8.90 1.68 14.27
CA ALA A 121 9.06 0.31 13.82
C ALA A 121 9.68 0.25 12.42
N GLU A 122 9.43 1.27 11.60
CA GLU A 122 10.06 1.42 10.28
C GLU A 122 10.32 2.90 9.95
N VAL A 123 11.41 3.13 9.22
CA VAL A 123 11.75 4.41 8.59
C VAL A 123 12.01 4.16 7.11
N LEU A 124 11.28 4.85 6.25
CA LEU A 124 11.36 4.74 4.79
C LEU A 124 11.81 6.08 4.20
N GLN A 125 12.77 6.03 3.27
CA GLN A 125 13.33 7.21 2.61
C GLN A 125 12.93 7.26 1.15
N PHE A 126 12.64 8.46 0.66
CA PHE A 126 12.11 8.71 -0.68
C PHE A 126 12.90 9.80 -1.37
N THR A 127 13.34 9.50 -2.59
CA THR A 127 14.04 10.46 -3.46
C THR A 127 13.07 11.40 -4.20
N SER A 128 11.76 11.30 -3.98
CA SER A 128 10.73 12.04 -4.69
C SER A 128 9.57 12.45 -3.78
N ASP A 129 9.33 13.76 -3.68
CA ASP A 129 8.25 14.33 -2.88
C ASP A 129 6.84 13.94 -3.36
N ARG A 130 6.66 13.65 -4.65
CA ARG A 130 5.34 13.22 -5.14
C ARG A 130 4.94 11.85 -4.60
N SER A 131 5.91 10.94 -4.45
CA SER A 131 5.66 9.61 -3.91
C SER A 131 5.33 9.68 -2.43
N VAL A 132 6.04 10.53 -1.66
CA VAL A 132 5.79 10.63 -0.21
C VAL A 132 4.40 11.18 0.11
N ILE A 133 3.92 12.18 -0.66
CA ILE A 133 2.58 12.76 -0.45
C ILE A 133 1.48 11.73 -0.75
N ALA A 134 1.62 10.96 -1.84
CA ALA A 134 0.66 9.93 -2.19
C ALA A 134 0.60 8.81 -1.14
N ILE A 135 1.77 8.39 -0.64
CA ILE A 135 1.89 7.38 0.42
C ILE A 135 1.33 7.90 1.74
N GLN A 136 1.58 9.16 2.09
CA GLN A 136 1.01 9.80 3.28
C GLN A 136 -0.52 9.76 3.25
N LYS A 137 -1.12 10.13 2.11
CA LYS A 137 -2.57 10.11 1.93
C LYS A 137 -3.11 8.68 2.01
N ALA A 138 -2.49 7.72 1.33
CA ALA A 138 -2.88 6.31 1.36
C ALA A 138 -2.81 5.74 2.79
N LEU A 139 -1.76 6.07 3.55
CA LEU A 139 -1.60 5.62 4.93
C LEU A 139 -2.66 6.26 5.85
N ALA A 140 -2.96 7.54 5.69
CA ALA A 140 -4.03 8.20 6.41
C ALA A 140 -5.39 7.55 6.11
N GLU A 141 -5.70 7.30 4.84
CA GLU A 141 -6.94 6.66 4.42
C GLU A 141 -7.06 5.21 4.89
N ALA A 142 -5.96 4.50 5.09
CA ALA A 142 -5.99 3.12 5.56
C ALA A 142 -6.05 3.00 7.10
N VAL A 143 -5.32 3.86 7.81
CA VAL A 143 -5.23 3.83 9.28
C VAL A 143 -6.46 4.46 9.96
N LEU A 144 -7.11 5.43 9.31
CA LEU A 144 -8.26 6.15 9.88
C LEU A 144 -9.63 5.54 9.51
N ARG A 145 -9.64 4.34 8.92
CA ARG A 145 -10.87 3.59 8.62
C ARG A 145 -11.57 3.08 9.87
#